data_AF-A0A7Z9H7A1-F1
#
_entry.id   AF-A0A7Z9H7A1-F1
#
_cell.length_a   1.000
_cell.length_b   1.000
_cell.length_c   1.000
_cell.angle_alpha   90.00
_cell.angle_beta   90.00
_cell.angle_gamma   90.00
#
_symmetry.space_group_name_H-M   'P 1'
#
loop_
_entity.id
_entity.type
_entity.pdbx_description
1 polymer ?
#
loop_
_entity_poly.entity_id
_entity_poly.type
_entity_poly.pdbx_seq_one_letter_code
_entity_poly.pdbx_strand_id
1 'polypeptide(L)'
;YSVQEVINEAQILSGVTIPVVEEPRGDGGFGYDPVFLPASSNLTFAEMSGDHKDSISHRGIALARLQDDLARGRLDLELLEDQR
;
A
#
# COMPACT_ATOMS: atom_id res chain seq x y z
N TYR A 1 18.52 12.14 18.57
CA TYR A 1 17.62 12.84 17.65
C TYR A 1 16.20 12.70 18.15
N SER A 2 15.43 13.80 18.14
CA SER A 2 14.04 13.73 18.58
C SER A 2 13.21 13.01 17.50
N VAL A 3 12.18 12.27 17.90
CA VAL A 3 11.26 11.55 16.99
C VAL A 3 10.70 12.47 15.89
N GLN A 4 10.67 13.78 16.15
CA GLN A 4 10.15 14.79 15.24
C GLN A 4 11.06 15.07 14.02
N GLU A 5 12.37 14.82 14.10
CA GLU A 5 13.30 15.07 12.99
C GLU A 5 13.30 13.92 11.96
N VAL A 6 13.14 12.68 12.41
CA VAL A 6 13.08 11.49 11.53
C VAL A 6 11.83 11.49 10.63
N ILE A 7 10.75 12.12 11.09
CA ILE A 7 9.50 12.22 10.33
C ILE A 7 9.62 13.19 9.14
N ASN A 8 10.63 14.08 9.13
CA ASN A 8 10.81 15.04 8.03
C ASN A 8 11.44 14.44 6.75
N GLU A 9 12.07 13.26 6.81
CA GLU A 9 12.68 12.60 5.64
C GLU A 9 11.93 11.35 5.16
N ALA A 10 11.02 10.81 5.98
CA ALA A 10 10.19 9.70 5.56
C ALA A 10 9.06 10.21 4.63
N GLN A 11 9.14 9.92 3.34
CA GLN A 11 7.98 10.01 2.46
C GLN A 11 6.96 8.94 2.84
N ILE A 12 6.05 9.27 3.76
CA ILE A 12 4.92 8.40 4.11
C ILE A 12 3.91 8.43 2.95
N LEU A 13 3.90 7.37 2.15
CA LEU A 13 2.81 7.07 1.23
C LEU A 13 1.61 6.55 2.03
N SER A 14 0.75 7.46 2.48
CA SER A 14 -0.52 7.07 3.11
C SER A 14 -1.58 6.82 2.04
N GLY A 15 -2.23 5.66 2.15
CA GLY A 15 -3.38 5.30 1.34
C GLY A 15 -4.58 5.08 2.26
N VAL A 16 -5.67 5.81 2.05
CA VAL A 16 -6.93 5.64 2.79
C VAL A 16 -7.93 4.91 1.92
N THR A 17 -8.63 3.94 2.50
CA THR A 17 -9.86 3.40 1.89
C THR A 17 -10.81 2.97 2.98
N ILE A 18 -12.05 3.42 2.87
CA ILE A 18 -13.22 2.95 3.62
C ILE A 18 -14.39 3.22 2.67
N PRO A 19 -15.07 2.18 2.13
CA PRO A 19 -16.15 1.50 2.86
C PRO A 19 -15.86 0.04 3.25
N VAL A 20 -16.45 -0.35 4.38
CA VAL A 20 -16.48 -1.72 4.90
C VAL A 20 -17.86 -2.29 4.64
N VAL A 21 -17.96 -3.54 4.19
CA VAL A 21 -19.25 -4.24 4.02
C VAL A 21 -19.75 -4.81 5.36
N GLU A 22 -21.07 -4.87 5.55
CA GLU A 22 -21.67 -5.37 6.80
C GLU A 22 -21.41 -6.87 7.03
N GLU A 23 -21.30 -7.65 5.96
CA GLU A 23 -20.99 -9.07 6.00
C GLU A 23 -19.73 -9.37 5.16
N PRO A 24 -18.76 -10.16 5.68
CA PRO A 24 -17.59 -10.58 4.93
C PRO A 24 -17.97 -11.36 3.65
N ARG A 25 -17.31 -11.06 2.53
CA ARG A 25 -17.51 -11.77 1.25
C ARG A 25 -16.18 -12.13 0.59
N GLY A 26 -16.16 -13.26 -0.11
CA GLY A 26 -14.97 -13.80 -0.77
C GLY A 26 -14.12 -14.70 0.15
N ASP A 27 -13.33 -15.58 -0.46
CA ASP A 27 -12.48 -16.57 0.21
C ASP A 27 -10.97 -16.36 -0.08
N GLY A 28 -10.64 -15.42 -0.96
CA GLY A 28 -9.27 -15.09 -1.33
C GLY A 28 -8.59 -14.09 -0.38
N GLY A 29 -7.28 -13.91 -0.59
CA GLY A 29 -6.51 -12.89 0.13
C GLY A 29 -6.17 -13.27 1.58
N PHE A 30 -6.05 -12.27 2.45
CA PHE A 30 -5.69 -12.41 3.85
C PHE A 30 -6.23 -11.26 4.72
N GLY A 31 -6.29 -11.47 6.04
CA GLY A 31 -6.67 -10.42 6.99
C GLY A 31 -8.07 -9.87 6.75
N TYR A 32 -8.17 -8.55 6.51
CA TYR A 32 -9.44 -7.83 6.34
C TYR A 32 -9.92 -7.75 4.89
N ASP A 33 -9.29 -8.46 3.96
CA ASP A 33 -9.70 -8.48 2.55
C ASP A 33 -11.20 -8.80 2.34
N PRO A 34 -11.83 -9.72 3.11
CA PRO A 34 -13.25 -10.03 2.94
C PRO A 34 -14.22 -8.92 3.33
N VAL A 35 -13.78 -7.91 4.08
CA VAL A 35 -14.66 -6.83 4.56
C VAL A 35 -14.36 -5.49 3.88
N PHE A 36 -13.29 -5.42 3.10
CA PHE A 36 -12.82 -4.17 2.52
C PHE A 36 -13.29 -4.01 1.08
N LEU A 37 -14.04 -2.95 0.82
CA LEU A 37 -14.63 -2.65 -0.47
C LEU A 37 -13.96 -1.38 -1.03
N PRO A 38 -13.05 -1.48 -2.02
CA PRO A 38 -12.43 -0.29 -2.60
C PRO A 38 -13.47 0.55 -3.34
N ALA A 39 -13.39 1.87 -3.22
CA ALA A 39 -14.40 2.79 -3.77
C ALA A 39 -14.63 2.66 -5.29
N SER A 40 -13.66 2.11 -6.02
CA SER A 40 -13.73 1.86 -7.46
C SER A 40 -14.35 0.51 -7.85
N SER A 41 -14.81 -0.30 -6.89
CA SER A 41 -15.34 -1.65 -7.14
C SER A 41 -16.52 -2.01 -6.24
N ASN A 42 -17.36 -2.92 -6.73
CA ASN A 42 -18.42 -3.56 -5.94
C ASN A 42 -17.98 -4.90 -5.33
N LEU A 43 -16.73 -5.31 -5.55
CA LEU A 43 -16.13 -6.54 -5.03
C LEU A 43 -15.24 -6.21 -3.84
N THR A 44 -15.28 -7.04 -2.78
CA THR A 44 -14.29 -6.96 -1.71
C THR A 44 -12.92 -7.39 -2.23
N PHE A 45 -11.84 -7.08 -1.52
CA PHE A 45 -10.52 -7.56 -1.93
C PHE A 45 -10.40 -9.08 -1.95
N ALA A 46 -11.16 -9.81 -1.14
CA ALA A 46 -11.17 -11.26 -1.16
C ALA A 46 -11.93 -11.85 -2.36
N GLU A 47 -12.80 -11.07 -3.01
CA GLU A 47 -13.53 -11.43 -4.23
C GLU A 47 -12.72 -11.10 -5.51
N MET A 48 -11.57 -10.44 -5.39
CA MET A 48 -10.73 -10.06 -6.53
C MET A 48 -9.67 -11.10 -6.85
N SER A 49 -9.33 -11.23 -8.14
CA SER A 49 -8.10 -11.90 -8.55
C SER A 49 -6.87 -11.13 -8.06
N GLY A 50 -5.73 -11.83 -7.92
CA GLY A 50 -4.46 -11.23 -7.50
C GLY A 50 -4.07 -10.02 -8.36
N ASP A 51 -4.09 -10.17 -9.68
CA ASP A 51 -3.74 -9.10 -10.62
C ASP A 51 -4.63 -7.87 -10.48
N HIS A 52 -5.95 -8.08 -10.34
CA HIS A 52 -6.89 -6.97 -10.18
C HIS A 52 -6.65 -6.26 -8.84
N LYS A 53 -6.50 -7.02 -7.74
CA LYS A 53 -6.18 -6.47 -6.42
C LYS A 53 -4.87 -5.69 -6.43
N ASP A 54 -3.83 -6.21 -7.07
CA ASP A 54 -2.52 -5.55 -7.13
C ASP A 54 -2.56 -4.27 -7.99
N SER A 55 -3.46 -4.15 -8.96
CA SER A 55 -3.61 -2.91 -9.73
C SER A 55 -4.26 -1.75 -8.95
N ILE A 56 -5.05 -2.02 -7.90
CA ILE A 56 -5.84 -0.98 -7.21
C ILE A 56 -5.58 -0.89 -5.70
N SER A 57 -4.91 -1.87 -5.09
CA SER A 57 -4.63 -1.87 -3.66
C SER A 57 -3.52 -0.87 -3.29
N HIS A 58 -3.55 -0.36 -2.06
CA HIS A 58 -2.52 0.54 -1.53
C HIS A 58 -1.11 -0.01 -1.69
N ARG A 59 -0.95 -1.31 -1.41
CA ARG A 59 0.32 -2.01 -1.57
C ARG A 59 0.77 -2.03 -3.01
N GLY A 60 -0.12 -2.38 -3.93
CA GLY A 60 0.19 -2.42 -5.35
C GLY A 60 0.56 -1.06 -5.92
N ILE A 61 -0.19 -0.02 -5.56
CA ILE A 61 0.10 1.38 -5.94
C ILE A 61 1.45 1.84 -5.38
N ALA A 62 1.73 1.55 -4.11
CA ALA A 62 3.00 1.91 -3.48
C ALA A 62 4.18 1.17 -4.14
N LEU A 63 4.02 -0.12 -4.46
CA LEU A 63 5.05 -0.91 -5.13
C LEU A 63 5.31 -0.42 -6.56
N ALA A 64 4.26 -0.06 -7.30
CA ALA A 64 4.40 0.51 -8.65
C ALA A 64 5.16 1.85 -8.62
N ARG A 65 4.87 2.70 -7.63
CA ARG A 65 5.64 3.94 -7.41
C ARG A 65 7.09 3.67 -7.06
N LEU A 66 7.35 2.69 -6.18
CA LEU A 66 8.71 2.28 -5.82
C LEU A 66 9.49 1.79 -7.04
N GLN A 67 8.88 0.95 -7.90
CA GLN A 67 9.50 0.48 -9.14
C GLN A 67 9.84 1.65 -10.08
N ASP A 68 8.95 2.61 -10.21
CA ASP A 68 9.12 3.82 -11.02
C ASP A 68 10.25 4.72 -10.48
N ASP A 69 10.36 4.86 -9.16
CA ASP A 69 11.44 5.60 -8.50
C ASP A 69 12.81 4.93 -8.67
N LEU A 70 12.87 3.60 -8.52
CA LEU A 70 14.08 2.82 -8.78
C LEU A 70 14.55 2.95 -10.23
N ALA A 71 13.63 2.82 -11.19
CA ALA A 71 13.95 2.93 -12.61
C ALA A 71 14.46 4.32 -13.00
N ARG A 72 14.04 5.37 -12.29
CA ARG A 72 14.48 6.75 -12.51
C ARG A 72 15.64 7.18 -11.63
N GLY A 73 16.17 6.31 -10.77
CA GLY A 73 17.22 6.65 -9.81
C GLY A 73 16.81 7.75 -8.82
N ARG A 74 15.51 7.85 -8.48
CA ARG A 74 14.96 8.86 -7.56
C ARG A 74 15.05 8.46 -6.09
N LEU A 75 15.60 7.28 -5.80
CA LEU A 75 15.85 6.83 -4.43
C LEU A 75 17.32 7.05 -4.11
N ASP A 76 17.57 7.93 -3.13
CA ASP A 76 18.90 8.10 -2.58
C ASP A 76 19.13 7.00 -1.53
N LEU A 77 19.89 5.96 -1.92
CA LEU A 77 20.14 4.79 -1.07
C LEU A 77 21.34 5.00 -0.12
N GLU A 78 22.05 6.13 -0.22
CA GLU A 78 23.23 6.44 0.61
C GLU A 78 22.88 6.73 2.09
N LEU A 79 21.60 6.88 2.43
CA LEU A 79 21.14 7.15 3.81
C LEU A 79 21.11 5.92 4.74
N LEU A 80 21.54 4.74 4.29
CA LEU A 80 21.46 3.51 5.09
C LEU A 80 22.79 3.05 5.70
N GLU A 81 23.91 3.73 5.44
CA GLU A 81 25.22 3.30 5.95
C GLU A 81 25.64 3.96 7.27
N ASP A 82 24.98 5.03 7.74
CA ASP A 82 25.39 5.77 8.94
C ASP A 82 24.55 5.44 10.18
N GLN A 83 24.51 4.16 10.57
CA GLN A 83 23.95 3.69 11.85
C GLN A 83 24.91 2.70 12.52
N ARG A 84 26.13 3.15 12.85
CA ARG A 84 27.07 2.47 13.76
C ARG A 84 27.36 3.29 15.00
#